data_AF-A0A7V5ZDQ5-F1
#
_entry.id   AF-A0A7V5ZDQ5-F1
#
_cell.length_a   1.000
_cell.length_b   1.000
_cell.length_c   1.000
_cell.angle_alpha   90.00
_cell.angle_beta   90.00
_cell.angle_gamma   90.00
#
_symmetry.space_group_name_H-M   'P 1'
#
loop_
_entity.id
_entity.type
_entity.pdbx_description
1 polymer ?
#
loop_
_entity_poly.entity_id
_entity_poly.type
_entity_poly.pdbx_seq_one_letter_code
_entity_poly.pdbx_strand_id
1 'polypeptide(L)'
;YWTVRLDTVSLEDLRRFDVLVLATTGGIAFTPEQREKLRKFVDAGGLLWIDNQGFYTISNQEPLFLDLQFNTEGATNALLVYPTHPLVSAPYPISLGELNRLGLGVRGSLSATGTDLNAPPAPNVLAPIAVRQDNRRPLLAAGQYGSGAVVVSNLGIAYALSGAVAPPGAPLAGDTFAAAAPQNLKFGINLVQWASAFTAQRKNARRTGGTFESVGAPLAEKWGLTGLQAVGTFASAPVFYNGALFVVGASPLGDIRLYCFDANPRRDLDGDGNEDDGLPDLWQRGTPYDQIWEAPLGGEPASTPQIVETPSASNDPMQRALVVVTLKNGTVQAYRAFPRTGGINSPLAGLADGSNLVWERTLPNVVPYDGETVPVAAAAEGLLVVPALQAGAGGNNGRLYVLWAATGDLINSGSAGQDWVQPRTNLPPIRGGVTLGYVQDRGQTGEGSVANDLIAYVSTAPSATTGTLTSSVYALWLGTKGEVLSNPTNDRRTFVTRAQGRQLHVFVADNTSPFAALNPVVWVYNRQPNGALTLVARYDLPDSRVTVNAGTISFADPPATNPVVVMNYY
;
A
#
# COMPACT_ATOMS: atom_id res chain seq x y z
N TYR A 1 19.83 -1.56 17.53
CA TYR A 1 19.29 -0.33 16.89
C TYR A 1 20.43 0.62 16.59
N TRP A 2 20.31 1.44 15.54
CA TRP A 2 21.20 2.57 15.27
C TRP A 2 20.40 3.86 15.48
N THR A 3 20.92 4.79 16.26
CA THR A 3 20.26 6.08 16.48
C THR A 3 20.66 7.06 15.39
N VAL A 4 19.67 7.68 14.74
CA VAL A 4 19.89 8.60 13.61
C VAL A 4 19.14 9.91 13.87
N ARG A 5 19.79 11.04 13.57
CA ARG A 5 19.16 12.38 13.63
C ARG A 5 18.62 12.77 12.25
N LEU A 6 17.32 13.02 12.15
CA LEU A 6 16.66 13.36 10.88
C LEU A 6 17.17 14.66 10.25
N ASP A 7 17.65 15.61 11.06
CA ASP A 7 18.20 16.88 10.57
C ASP A 7 19.46 16.67 9.73
N THR A 8 20.38 15.84 10.23
CA THR A 8 21.72 15.70 9.66
C THR A 8 21.87 14.53 8.71
N VAL A 9 21.04 13.49 8.85
CA VAL A 9 21.13 12.31 7.99
C VAL A 9 20.70 12.64 6.56
N SER A 10 21.46 12.13 5.59
CA SER A 10 21.10 12.19 4.18
C SER A 10 19.96 11.21 3.86
N LEU A 11 19.19 11.48 2.81
CA LEU A 11 18.18 10.54 2.35
C LEU A 11 18.81 9.22 1.87
N GLU A 12 20.00 9.28 1.30
CA GLU A 12 20.74 8.10 0.82
C GLU A 12 21.16 7.19 1.97
N ASP A 13 21.62 7.76 3.08
CA ASP A 13 21.95 6.99 4.28
C ASP A 13 20.69 6.46 4.97
N LEU A 14 19.59 7.23 4.98
CA LEU A 14 18.30 6.75 5.48
C LEU A 14 17.78 5.53 4.72
N ARG A 15 18.03 5.45 3.40
CA ARG A 15 17.62 4.31 2.56
C ARG A 15 18.37 3.01 2.86
N ARG A 16 19.42 3.04 3.68
CA ARG A 16 20.13 1.83 4.12
C ARG A 16 19.40 1.08 5.22
N PHE A 17 18.40 1.70 5.85
CA PHE A 17 17.57 1.05 6.87
C PHE A 17 16.35 0.41 6.22
N ASP A 18 15.95 -0.76 6.71
CA ASP A 18 14.69 -1.41 6.33
C ASP A 18 13.52 -0.92 7.19
N VAL A 19 13.79 -0.64 8.47
CA VAL A 19 12.81 -0.22 9.46
C VAL A 19 13.33 1.02 10.19
N LEU A 20 12.53 2.07 10.24
CA LEU A 20 12.74 3.23 11.11
C LEU A 20 11.68 3.25 12.21
N VAL A 21 12.12 3.43 13.45
CA VAL A 21 11.23 3.53 14.61
C VAL A 21 11.26 4.95 15.15
N LEU A 22 10.09 5.58 15.21
CA LEU A 22 9.83 6.83 15.91
C LEU A 22 9.11 6.48 17.21
N ALA A 23 9.90 6.17 18.24
CA ALA A 23 9.40 5.96 19.59
C ALA A 23 9.44 7.29 20.33
N THR A 24 8.30 7.81 20.73
CA THR A 24 8.21 9.23 21.14
C THR A 24 7.94 9.33 22.63
N THR A 25 8.49 10.37 23.26
CA THR A 25 7.99 10.88 24.54
C THR A 25 7.89 12.41 24.53
N GLY A 26 6.68 12.95 24.43
CA GLY A 26 6.34 14.38 24.47
C GLY A 26 5.61 14.85 23.21
N GLY A 27 5.50 16.16 23.02
CA GLY A 27 5.02 16.72 21.76
C GLY A 27 6.10 16.61 20.68
N ILE A 28 5.76 16.04 19.52
CA ILE A 28 6.64 16.00 18.35
C ILE A 28 6.12 16.90 17.24
N ALA A 29 7.07 17.55 16.59
CA ALA A 29 6.86 18.48 15.50
C ALA A 29 7.86 18.13 14.39
N PHE A 30 7.41 18.16 13.14
CA PHE A 30 8.25 17.85 11.98
C PHE A 30 8.37 19.08 11.08
N THR A 31 9.61 19.52 10.87
CA THR A 31 9.91 20.47 9.80
C THR A 31 9.49 19.89 8.44
N PRO A 32 9.16 20.73 7.44
CA PRO A 32 8.81 20.25 6.10
C PRO A 32 9.87 19.30 5.52
N GLU A 33 11.15 19.57 5.75
CA GLU A 33 12.26 18.75 5.28
C GLU A 33 12.31 17.38 5.96
N GLN A 34 12.15 17.32 7.28
CA GLN A 34 12.11 16.05 8.03
C GLN A 34 10.91 15.20 7.59
N ARG A 35 9.74 15.83 7.46
CA ARG A 35 8.51 15.16 6.99
C ARG A 35 8.71 14.57 5.60
N GLU A 36 9.28 15.33 4.68
CA GLU A 36 9.56 14.86 3.32
C GLU A 36 10.63 13.76 3.28
N LYS A 37 11.66 13.82 4.15
CA LYS A 37 12.64 12.73 4.28
C LYS A 37 11.97 11.43 4.73
N LEU A 38 11.10 11.49 5.74
CA LEU A 38 10.37 10.31 6.23
C LEU A 38 9.40 9.76 5.17
N ARG A 39 8.64 10.62 4.49
CA ARG A 39 7.77 10.22 3.39
C ARG A 39 8.54 9.48 2.30
N LYS A 40 9.69 10.04 1.88
CA LYS A 40 10.56 9.46 0.84
C LYS A 40 11.18 8.13 1.23
N PHE A 41 11.49 7.95 2.51
CA PHE A 41 11.95 6.67 3.03
C PHE A 41 10.88 5.59 2.84
N VAL A 42 9.63 5.89 3.20
CA VAL A 42 8.51 4.95 3.04
C VAL A 42 8.17 4.71 1.58
N ASP A 43 8.14 5.76 0.74
CA ASP A 43 7.95 5.61 -0.72
C ASP A 43 9.02 4.73 -1.38
N ALA A 44 10.26 4.76 -0.87
CA ALA A 44 11.36 3.93 -1.35
C ALA A 44 11.26 2.47 -0.87
N GLY A 45 10.29 2.15 -0.02
CA GLY A 45 10.00 0.80 0.46
C GLY A 45 10.40 0.52 1.91
N GLY A 46 10.85 1.52 2.66
CA GLY A 46 11.11 1.38 4.08
C GLY A 46 9.82 1.23 4.91
N LEU A 47 9.90 0.55 6.05
CA LEU A 47 8.82 0.50 7.03
C LEU A 47 9.03 1.60 8.09
N LEU A 48 8.07 2.50 8.23
CA LEU A 48 8.05 3.51 9.29
C LEU A 48 7.14 3.05 10.42
N TRP A 49 7.71 2.79 11.59
CA TRP A 49 6.97 2.45 12.79
C TRP A 49 6.93 3.62 13.76
N ILE A 50 5.73 4.10 14.08
CA ILE A 50 5.47 5.20 15.01
C ILE A 50 4.85 4.61 16.27
N ASP A 51 5.58 4.68 17.38
CA ASP A 51 5.15 4.12 18.66
C ASP A 51 5.00 5.19 19.73
N ASN A 52 3.88 5.09 20.44
CA ASN A 52 3.44 6.05 21.42
C ASN A 52 3.27 5.37 22.78
N GLN A 53 3.92 5.93 23.80
CA GLN A 53 3.86 5.41 25.18
C GLN A 53 2.67 5.95 25.99
N GLY A 54 1.71 6.63 25.34
CA GLY A 54 0.40 6.94 25.92
C GLY A 54 0.13 8.39 26.35
N PHE A 55 1.06 9.34 26.16
CA PHE A 55 0.92 10.71 26.70
C PHE A 55 1.16 11.83 25.67
N TYR A 56 1.05 11.57 24.37
CA TYR A 56 1.66 12.42 23.34
C TYR A 56 0.67 12.92 22.30
N THR A 57 1.08 13.97 21.58
CA THR A 57 0.36 14.56 20.46
C THR A 57 1.36 14.93 19.36
N ILE A 58 0.91 14.87 18.11
CA ILE A 58 1.65 15.40 16.97
C ILE A 58 1.20 16.86 16.78
N SER A 59 2.14 17.77 16.53
CA SER A 59 1.83 19.18 16.30
C SER A 59 0.93 19.37 15.06
N ASN A 60 -0.17 20.09 15.22
CA ASN A 60 -1.05 20.43 14.09
C ASN A 60 -0.43 21.49 13.15
N GLN A 61 0.57 22.24 13.61
CA GLN A 61 1.29 23.24 12.81
C GLN A 61 2.49 22.64 12.06
N GLU A 62 3.05 21.57 12.61
CA GLU A 62 4.19 20.83 12.04
C GLU A 62 3.87 19.33 12.00
N PRO A 63 2.85 18.93 11.20
CA PRO A 63 2.31 17.58 11.24
C PRO A 63 3.22 16.60 10.51
N LEU A 64 2.96 15.31 10.74
CA LEU A 64 3.47 14.24 9.89
C LEU A 64 2.82 14.31 8.49
N PHE A 65 3.35 13.57 7.52
CA PHE A 65 2.73 13.41 6.18
C PHE A 65 1.44 12.58 6.19
N LEU A 66 1.03 12.06 7.35
CA LEU A 66 -0.22 11.35 7.58
C LEU A 66 -1.08 12.12 8.58
N ASP A 67 -2.39 12.09 8.35
CA ASP A 67 -3.39 12.62 9.26
C ASP A 67 -3.57 11.68 10.46
N LEU A 68 -2.89 12.00 11.55
CA LEU A 68 -2.76 11.12 12.71
C LEU A 68 -2.65 11.92 14.00
N GLN A 69 -3.37 11.46 15.02
CA GLN A 69 -3.29 11.95 16.37
C GLN A 69 -3.33 10.80 17.38
N PHE A 70 -2.62 10.97 18.48
CA PHE A 70 -2.64 10.07 19.63
C PHE A 70 -3.54 10.65 20.71
N ASN A 71 -4.34 9.77 21.31
CA ASN A 71 -5.25 10.14 22.38
C ASN A 71 -4.90 9.36 23.64
N THR A 72 -4.86 10.05 24.77
CA THR A 72 -4.71 9.44 26.09
C THR A 72 -6.09 9.07 26.62
N GLU A 73 -6.26 7.83 27.04
CA GLU A 73 -7.53 7.30 27.52
C GLU A 73 -7.32 6.41 28.77
N GLY A 74 -8.40 5.82 29.31
CA GLY A 74 -8.32 4.89 30.43
C GLY A 74 -7.72 3.53 30.04
N ALA A 75 -7.32 2.74 31.04
CA ALA A 75 -6.90 1.36 30.83
C ALA A 75 -8.11 0.48 30.45
N THR A 76 -7.93 -0.41 29.47
CA THR A 76 -8.96 -1.37 29.04
C THR A 76 -8.29 -2.60 28.41
N ASN A 77 -9.05 -3.50 27.80
CA ASN A 77 -8.52 -4.57 26.96
C ASN A 77 -8.60 -4.20 25.48
N ALA A 78 -7.83 -4.89 24.65
CA ALA A 78 -7.88 -4.85 23.20
C ALA A 78 -8.88 -5.88 22.65
N LEU A 79 -9.34 -5.61 21.44
CA LEU A 79 -10.00 -6.56 20.55
C LEU A 79 -9.20 -6.60 19.24
N LEU A 80 -9.04 -7.81 18.70
CA LEU A 80 -8.39 -7.99 17.42
C LEU A 80 -9.43 -7.86 16.30
N VAL A 81 -9.22 -6.90 15.41
CA VAL A 81 -10.12 -6.60 14.28
C VAL A 81 -9.44 -6.86 12.93
N TYR A 82 -8.25 -7.44 12.94
CA TYR A 82 -7.64 -8.03 11.76
C TYR A 82 -6.71 -9.19 12.19
N PRO A 83 -7.28 -10.33 12.60
CA PRO A 83 -6.52 -11.41 13.24
C PRO A 83 -5.49 -12.05 12.31
N THR A 84 -5.76 -12.04 11.01
CA THR A 84 -4.83 -12.59 10.03
C THR A 84 -3.68 -11.65 9.74
N HIS A 85 -3.65 -10.36 10.13
CA HIS A 85 -2.58 -9.44 9.71
C HIS A 85 -1.17 -9.92 10.12
N PRO A 86 -0.14 -9.85 9.25
CA PRO A 86 1.20 -10.38 9.53
C PRO A 86 1.79 -9.94 10.87
N LEU A 87 1.61 -8.67 11.24
CA LEU A 87 2.05 -8.13 12.53
C LEU A 87 1.58 -8.92 13.76
N VAL A 88 0.47 -9.64 13.69
CA VAL A 88 -0.08 -10.45 14.79
C VAL A 88 -0.14 -11.95 14.48
N SER A 89 -0.03 -12.36 13.22
CA SER A 89 -0.17 -13.76 12.80
C SER A 89 1.15 -14.42 12.39
N ALA A 90 2.14 -13.67 11.91
CA ALA A 90 3.32 -14.26 11.25
C ALA A 90 4.63 -13.47 11.43
N PRO A 91 5.77 -14.15 11.71
CA PRO A 91 5.91 -15.59 11.86
C PRO A 91 5.43 -16.13 13.22
N TYR A 92 5.25 -15.27 14.22
CA TYR A 92 4.82 -15.68 15.56
C TYR A 92 3.43 -15.15 15.89
N PRO A 93 2.43 -16.02 16.12
CA PRO A 93 1.10 -15.56 16.49
C PRO A 93 1.10 -14.87 17.87
N ILE A 94 0.35 -13.78 17.95
CA ILE A 94 0.09 -12.99 19.15
C ILE A 94 -1.36 -13.24 19.56
N SER A 95 -1.54 -13.98 20.65
CA SER A 95 -2.86 -14.25 21.22
C SER A 95 -3.50 -12.98 21.79
N LEU A 96 -4.83 -12.98 21.98
CA LEU A 96 -5.55 -11.87 22.61
C LEU A 96 -5.02 -11.54 24.01
N GLY A 97 -4.64 -12.57 24.79
CA GLY A 97 -4.04 -12.39 26.11
C GLY A 97 -2.66 -11.72 26.06
N GLU A 98 -1.86 -12.04 25.04
CA GLU A 98 -0.58 -11.38 24.79
C GLU A 98 -0.77 -9.95 24.28
N LEU A 99 -1.75 -9.70 23.41
CA LEU A 99 -2.08 -8.37 22.91
C LEU A 99 -2.44 -7.40 24.06
N ASN A 100 -3.19 -7.86 25.05
CA ASN A 100 -3.51 -7.08 26.25
C ASN A 100 -2.29 -6.73 27.12
N ARG A 101 -1.20 -7.48 26.98
CA ARG A 101 0.07 -7.30 27.69
C ARG A 101 1.17 -6.74 26.80
N LEU A 102 0.85 -6.33 25.58
CA LEU A 102 1.80 -5.79 24.63
C LEU A 102 2.18 -4.37 25.04
N GLY A 103 3.48 -4.06 24.98
CA GLY A 103 4.01 -2.78 25.43
C GLY A 103 3.72 -2.50 26.91
N LEU A 104 3.13 -1.32 27.16
CA LEU A 104 2.69 -0.82 28.47
C LEU A 104 1.20 -1.09 28.75
N GLY A 105 0.55 -1.86 27.88
CA GLY A 105 -0.89 -2.16 27.90
C GLY A 105 -1.75 -1.11 27.19
N VAL A 106 -3.05 -1.39 27.09
CA VAL A 106 -4.00 -0.57 26.31
C VAL A 106 -4.44 0.66 27.12
N ARG A 107 -3.85 1.82 26.81
CA ARG A 107 -4.05 3.07 27.57
C ARG A 107 -4.38 4.30 26.69
N GLY A 108 -4.55 4.11 25.39
CA GLY A 108 -4.84 5.19 24.47
C GLY A 108 -5.51 4.71 23.20
N SER A 109 -5.74 5.63 22.28
CA SER A 109 -6.28 5.36 20.96
C SER A 109 -5.60 6.22 19.88
N LEU A 110 -5.94 5.96 18.62
CA LEU A 110 -5.52 6.68 17.43
C LEU A 110 -6.75 7.28 16.76
N SER A 111 -6.63 8.51 16.27
CA SER A 111 -7.65 9.16 15.43
C SER A 111 -6.98 9.99 14.32
N ALA A 112 -7.78 10.48 13.38
CA ALA A 112 -7.35 11.61 12.55
C ALA A 112 -7.12 12.86 13.40
N THR A 113 -6.35 13.82 12.87
CA THR A 113 -6.11 15.11 13.52
C THR A 113 -7.41 15.90 13.61
N GLY A 114 -7.77 16.36 14.81
CA GLY A 114 -8.97 17.15 15.03
C GLY A 114 -9.62 16.88 16.37
N THR A 115 -10.90 17.24 16.48
CA THR A 115 -11.68 17.08 17.73
C THR A 115 -12.52 15.80 17.75
N ASP A 116 -12.77 15.18 16.60
CA ASP A 116 -13.52 13.92 16.52
C ASP A 116 -12.59 12.72 16.74
N LEU A 117 -12.64 12.16 17.95
CA LEU A 117 -11.85 10.99 18.33
C LEU A 117 -12.30 9.68 17.65
N ASN A 118 -13.45 9.69 16.97
CA ASN A 118 -13.93 8.53 16.22
C ASN A 118 -13.52 8.58 14.74
N ALA A 119 -12.96 9.71 14.28
CA ALA A 119 -12.44 9.83 12.93
C ALA A 119 -11.27 8.86 12.73
N PRO A 120 -11.32 7.96 11.73
CA PRO A 120 -10.26 6.97 11.50
C PRO A 120 -8.92 7.67 11.19
N PRO A 121 -7.79 7.20 11.77
CA PRO A 121 -6.48 7.76 11.47
C PRO A 121 -6.09 7.44 10.02
N ALA A 122 -5.72 8.45 9.23
CA ALA A 122 -5.31 8.34 7.84
C ALA A 122 -6.06 7.23 7.05
N PRO A 123 -7.39 7.34 6.88
CA PRO A 123 -8.27 6.24 6.47
C PRO A 123 -7.93 5.60 5.13
N ASN A 124 -7.21 6.32 4.27
CA ASN A 124 -6.80 5.86 2.95
C ASN A 124 -5.53 5.00 2.97
N VAL A 125 -4.82 4.97 4.11
CA VAL A 125 -3.51 4.33 4.26
C VAL A 125 -3.55 3.32 5.40
N LEU A 126 -4.03 3.73 6.57
CA LEU A 126 -3.98 2.94 7.79
C LEU A 126 -5.29 2.21 8.02
N ALA A 127 -5.18 0.94 8.39
CA ALA A 127 -6.31 0.12 8.73
C ALA A 127 -6.10 -0.45 10.15
N PRO A 128 -7.10 -0.36 11.06
CA PRO A 128 -6.94 -0.83 12.43
C PRO A 128 -6.75 -2.34 12.48
N ILE A 129 -5.71 -2.81 13.15
CA ILE A 129 -5.45 -4.25 13.41
C ILE A 129 -6.05 -4.63 14.75
N ALA A 130 -5.86 -3.77 15.74
CA ALA A 130 -6.46 -3.90 17.05
C ALA A 130 -7.13 -2.59 17.44
N VAL A 131 -8.23 -2.73 18.20
CA VAL A 131 -9.03 -1.63 18.73
C VAL A 131 -9.22 -1.83 20.22
N ARG A 132 -9.63 -0.76 20.91
CA ARG A 132 -10.04 -0.85 22.30
C ARG A 132 -11.37 -1.60 22.45
N GLN A 133 -11.54 -2.33 23.55
CA GLN A 133 -12.78 -3.06 23.83
C GLN A 133 -13.97 -2.15 24.16
N ASP A 134 -13.72 -1.01 24.82
CA ASP A 134 -14.75 -0.13 25.37
C ASP A 134 -15.40 0.77 24.31
N ASN A 135 -14.61 1.34 23.41
CA ASN A 135 -15.07 2.33 22.42
C ASN A 135 -14.71 1.97 20.96
N ARG A 136 -14.06 0.82 20.74
CA ARG A 136 -13.63 0.34 19.41
C ARG A 136 -12.71 1.29 18.65
N ARG A 137 -12.07 2.26 19.32
CA ARG A 137 -11.10 3.13 18.66
C ARG A 137 -9.80 2.38 18.37
N PRO A 138 -9.13 2.65 17.24
CA PRO A 138 -7.87 1.99 16.90
C PRO A 138 -6.78 2.20 17.95
N LEU A 139 -5.99 1.16 18.23
CA LEU A 139 -4.80 1.24 19.09
C LEU A 139 -3.52 0.78 18.37
N LEU A 140 -3.68 -0.06 17.36
CA LEU A 140 -2.64 -0.51 16.44
C LEU A 140 -3.25 -0.46 15.05
N ALA A 141 -2.65 0.31 14.16
CA ALA A 141 -3.05 0.41 12.77
C ALA A 141 -1.82 0.27 11.88
N ALA A 142 -1.99 -0.35 10.72
CA ALA A 142 -0.94 -0.42 9.73
C ALA A 142 -1.53 -0.38 8.32
N GLY A 143 -0.67 -0.09 7.36
CA GLY A 143 -1.00 -0.27 5.95
C GLY A 143 0.14 0.14 5.04
N GLN A 144 -0.04 -0.16 3.75
CA GLN A 144 0.93 0.17 2.71
C GLN A 144 0.89 1.66 2.38
N TYR A 145 2.08 2.26 2.23
CA TYR A 145 2.22 3.63 1.76
C TYR A 145 3.37 3.68 0.73
N GLY A 146 3.08 4.17 -0.47
CA GLY A 146 4.01 4.08 -1.59
C GLY A 146 4.47 2.65 -1.83
N SER A 147 5.78 2.40 -1.88
CA SER A 147 6.33 1.04 -1.98
C SER A 147 6.67 0.40 -0.63
N GLY A 148 6.36 1.06 0.49
CA GLY A 148 6.69 0.63 1.85
C GLY A 148 5.45 0.46 2.72
N ALA A 149 5.65 0.57 4.02
CA ALA A 149 4.57 0.41 4.99
C ALA A 149 4.70 1.38 6.17
N VAL A 150 3.56 1.71 6.77
CA VAL A 150 3.50 2.48 8.01
C VAL A 150 2.80 1.65 9.07
N VAL A 151 3.39 1.59 10.26
CA VAL A 151 2.81 0.99 11.46
C VAL A 151 2.66 2.07 12.51
N VAL A 152 1.50 2.17 13.12
CA VAL A 152 1.23 3.12 14.21
C VAL A 152 0.68 2.36 15.40
N SER A 153 1.32 2.51 16.56
CA SER A 153 0.92 1.87 17.81
C SER A 153 0.83 2.87 18.96
N ASN A 154 -0.26 2.81 19.73
CA ASN A 154 -0.43 3.53 20.99
C ASN A 154 -0.37 2.58 22.20
N LEU A 155 0.71 1.80 22.25
CA LEU A 155 0.94 0.75 23.25
C LEU A 155 2.30 0.86 23.94
N GLY A 156 3.25 1.66 23.43
CA GLY A 156 4.60 1.76 23.99
C GLY A 156 5.43 0.49 23.81
N ILE A 157 5.28 -0.19 22.66
CA ILE A 157 5.95 -1.47 22.39
C ILE A 157 7.46 -1.26 22.19
N ALA A 158 7.88 -0.18 21.51
CA ALA A 158 9.28 0.13 21.26
C ALA A 158 10.04 0.36 22.58
N TYR A 159 9.36 1.01 23.53
CA TYR A 159 9.85 1.18 24.89
C TYR A 159 9.99 -0.15 25.63
N ALA A 160 8.97 -1.01 25.57
CA ALA A 160 9.01 -2.29 26.25
C ALA A 160 9.99 -3.30 25.61
N LEU A 161 10.43 -3.05 24.37
CA LEU A 161 11.43 -3.86 23.66
C LEU A 161 12.87 -3.51 24.04
N SER A 162 13.19 -2.22 24.08
CA SER A 162 14.59 -1.76 24.21
C SER A 162 14.74 -0.47 25.01
N GLY A 163 13.68 0.01 25.66
CA GLY A 163 13.66 1.35 26.25
C GLY A 163 13.76 2.46 25.20
N ALA A 164 13.34 2.18 23.95
CA ALA A 164 13.44 3.15 22.86
C ALA A 164 12.61 4.41 23.15
N VAL A 165 13.28 5.56 23.14
CA VAL A 165 12.70 6.88 23.35
C VAL A 165 13.48 7.90 22.51
N ALA A 166 12.77 8.77 21.80
CA ALA A 166 13.29 9.98 21.18
C ALA A 166 12.84 11.20 22.01
N PRO A 167 13.53 11.53 23.12
CA PRO A 167 13.21 12.74 23.88
C PRO A 167 13.77 13.98 23.15
N PRO A 168 13.42 15.19 23.58
CA PRO A 168 14.13 16.40 23.17
C PRO A 168 15.63 16.27 23.53
N GLY A 169 16.49 15.92 22.55
CA GLY A 169 17.91 15.65 22.79
C GLY A 169 18.46 14.45 22.00
N ALA A 170 19.09 13.50 22.70
CA ALA A 170 19.69 12.32 22.09
C ALA A 170 18.70 11.14 22.15
N PRO A 171 18.39 10.48 21.03
CA PRO A 171 17.54 9.29 21.07
C PRO A 171 18.25 8.17 21.83
N LEU A 172 17.50 7.51 22.69
CA LEU A 172 17.95 6.41 23.53
C LEU A 172 17.33 5.12 23.04
N ALA A 173 18.14 4.08 22.88
CA ALA A 173 17.70 2.71 22.72
C ALA A 173 18.73 1.84 23.45
N GLY A 174 18.27 1.07 24.43
CA GLY A 174 19.07 0.10 25.16
C GLY A 174 19.36 -1.15 24.32
N ASP A 175 20.33 -1.92 24.78
CA ASP A 175 20.76 -3.18 24.18
C ASP A 175 20.30 -4.42 24.99
N THR A 176 19.59 -4.21 26.10
CA THR A 176 19.20 -5.26 27.04
C THR A 176 17.91 -5.97 26.63
N PHE A 177 17.93 -6.67 25.49
CA PHE A 177 16.78 -7.39 24.95
C PHE A 177 16.32 -8.58 25.82
N ALA A 178 17.17 -9.09 26.71
CA ALA A 178 16.85 -10.20 27.59
C ALA A 178 15.72 -9.88 28.60
N ALA A 179 15.46 -8.60 28.87
CA ALA A 179 14.37 -8.16 29.74
C ALA A 179 13.04 -7.94 28.99
N ALA A 180 13.03 -8.01 27.66
CA ALA A 180 11.83 -7.80 26.87
C ALA A 180 10.87 -8.99 27.01
N ALA A 181 9.61 -8.72 27.30
CA ALA A 181 8.60 -9.76 27.39
C ALA A 181 8.40 -10.46 26.03
N PRO A 182 8.13 -11.79 25.99
CA PRO A 182 8.06 -12.56 24.74
C PRO A 182 7.09 -11.97 23.71
N GLN A 183 5.93 -11.45 24.12
CA GLN A 183 4.96 -10.84 23.22
C GLN A 183 5.51 -9.62 22.47
N ASN A 184 6.37 -8.83 23.12
CA ASN A 184 6.99 -7.66 22.49
C ASN A 184 8.02 -8.11 21.44
N LEU A 185 8.80 -9.15 21.75
CA LEU A 185 9.77 -9.75 20.83
C LEU A 185 9.08 -10.35 19.60
N LYS A 186 7.97 -11.09 19.80
CA LYS A 186 7.14 -11.61 18.71
C LYS A 186 6.70 -10.49 17.77
N PHE A 187 6.14 -9.40 18.31
CA PHE A 187 5.72 -8.25 17.52
C PHE A 187 6.88 -7.62 16.74
N GLY A 188 8.05 -7.45 17.38
CA GLY A 188 9.24 -6.93 16.71
C GLY A 188 9.70 -7.79 15.53
N ILE A 189 9.69 -9.12 15.68
CA ILE A 189 10.05 -10.06 14.61
C ILE A 189 8.99 -10.04 13.50
N ASN A 190 7.70 -10.08 13.84
CA ASN A 190 6.61 -9.98 12.87
C ASN A 190 6.69 -8.68 12.05
N LEU A 191 7.09 -7.58 12.68
CA LEU A 191 7.26 -6.29 12.02
C LEU A 191 8.44 -6.29 11.03
N VAL A 192 9.59 -6.84 11.42
CA VAL A 192 10.74 -6.99 10.51
C VAL A 192 10.40 -7.92 9.35
N GLN A 193 9.71 -9.03 9.64
CA GLN A 193 9.25 -9.95 8.59
C GLN A 193 8.24 -9.30 7.66
N TRP A 194 7.33 -8.45 8.17
CA TRP A 194 6.40 -7.74 7.32
C TRP A 194 7.10 -6.68 6.45
N ALA A 195 8.15 -6.04 6.97
CA ALA A 195 8.99 -5.13 6.19
C ALA A 195 9.74 -5.83 5.04
N SER A 196 10.05 -7.13 5.21
CA SER A 196 10.69 -7.97 4.19
C SER A 196 9.69 -8.71 3.30
N ALA A 197 8.45 -8.90 3.76
CA ALA A 197 7.37 -9.58 3.04
C ALA A 197 6.80 -8.66 1.95
N PHE A 198 7.52 -8.50 0.84
CA PHE A 198 7.01 -7.77 -0.32
C PHE A 198 6.40 -8.67 -1.39
N THR A 199 5.13 -8.39 -1.65
CA THR A 199 4.20 -9.08 -2.52
C THR A 199 4.34 -8.65 -3.98
N ALA A 200 4.53 -9.65 -4.83
CA ALA A 200 4.80 -9.58 -6.27
C ALA A 200 6.20 -9.11 -6.66
N GLN A 201 6.72 -9.78 -7.70
CA GLN A 201 8.13 -9.86 -8.09
C GLN A 201 8.85 -8.51 -8.32
N ARG A 202 8.15 -7.35 -8.34
CA ARG A 202 8.68 -6.05 -8.79
C ARG A 202 7.99 -4.78 -8.26
N LYS A 203 7.52 -4.69 -7.00
CA LYS A 203 6.81 -3.47 -6.51
C LYS A 203 7.65 -2.17 -6.46
N ASN A 204 8.98 -2.25 -6.46
CA ASN A 204 9.84 -1.07 -6.66
C ASN A 204 11.19 -1.49 -7.26
N ALA A 205 11.44 -1.10 -8.51
CA ALA A 205 12.68 -1.43 -9.23
C ALA A 205 13.95 -0.79 -8.63
N ARG A 206 13.83 0.12 -7.66
CA ARG A 206 14.94 0.86 -7.04
C ARG A 206 15.17 0.55 -5.56
N ARG A 207 14.39 -0.33 -4.92
CA ARG A 207 14.71 -0.74 -3.54
C ARG A 207 15.95 -1.65 -3.58
N THR A 208 17.11 -1.06 -3.32
CA THR A 208 18.38 -1.75 -3.02
C THR A 208 18.53 -1.96 -1.51
N GLY A 209 17.44 -2.34 -0.83
CA GLY A 209 17.44 -2.76 0.57
C GLY A 209 17.74 -4.25 0.63
N GLY A 210 18.94 -4.59 1.08
CA GLY A 210 19.43 -5.96 1.10
C GLY A 210 19.25 -6.58 2.47
N THR A 211 18.16 -7.32 2.65
CA THR A 211 18.11 -8.44 3.61
C THR A 211 17.41 -9.61 2.94
N PHE A 212 18.00 -10.09 1.84
CA PHE A 212 17.75 -11.47 1.42
C PHE A 212 18.63 -12.35 2.29
N GLU A 213 18.09 -12.85 3.40
CA GLU A 213 18.58 -14.13 3.89
C GLU A 213 18.20 -15.14 2.79
N SER A 214 19.12 -15.35 1.84
CA SER A 214 18.97 -16.41 0.87
C SER A 214 19.14 -17.71 1.65
N VAL A 215 18.07 -18.47 1.80
CA VAL A 215 18.18 -19.84 2.32
C VAL A 215 19.11 -20.59 1.36
N GLY A 216 20.29 -20.96 1.87
CA GLY A 216 21.29 -21.68 1.09
C GLY A 216 20.75 -23.02 0.62
N ALA A 217 21.06 -23.40 -0.61
CA ALA A 217 20.76 -24.72 -1.12
C ALA A 217 21.58 -25.81 -0.36
N PRO A 218 21.09 -27.06 -0.27
CA PRO A 218 19.87 -27.57 -0.88
C PRO A 218 18.61 -27.17 -0.10
N LEU A 219 17.64 -26.61 -0.81
CA LEU A 219 16.29 -26.39 -0.27
C LEU A 219 15.61 -27.77 -0.19
N ALA A 220 15.10 -28.12 0.98
CA ALA A 220 14.24 -29.29 1.13
C ALA A 220 12.80 -28.93 0.77
N GLU A 221 12.08 -29.85 0.13
CA GLU A 221 10.65 -29.70 -0.08
C GLU A 221 9.94 -29.66 1.28
N LYS A 222 9.20 -28.59 1.54
CA LYS A 222 8.42 -28.43 2.78
C LYS A 222 7.11 -29.20 2.70
N TRP A 223 6.44 -29.10 1.56
CA TRP A 223 5.22 -29.82 1.18
C TRP A 223 4.98 -29.63 -0.33
N GLY A 224 4.09 -30.43 -0.90
CA GLY A 224 3.67 -30.36 -2.29
C GLY A 224 2.27 -30.94 -2.50
N LEU A 225 1.61 -30.61 -3.60
CA LEU A 225 0.32 -31.20 -3.95
C LEU A 225 0.47 -32.69 -4.29
N THR A 226 -0.56 -33.49 -4.01
CA THR A 226 -0.58 -34.92 -4.33
C THR A 226 -1.83 -35.30 -5.14
N GLY A 227 -1.82 -36.48 -5.77
CA GLY A 227 -2.99 -37.02 -6.48
C GLY A 227 -3.38 -36.25 -7.75
N LEU A 228 -4.69 -36.21 -8.06
CA LEU A 228 -5.22 -35.54 -9.26
C LEU A 228 -4.94 -34.03 -9.28
N GLN A 229 -4.79 -33.39 -8.11
CA GLN A 229 -4.43 -31.96 -8.02
C GLN A 229 -2.96 -31.69 -8.40
N ALA A 230 -2.07 -32.68 -8.28
CA ALA A 230 -0.69 -32.58 -8.78
C ALA A 230 -0.58 -32.67 -10.32
N VAL A 231 -1.66 -33.08 -11.00
CA VAL A 231 -1.71 -33.22 -12.47
C VAL A 231 -2.03 -31.86 -13.14
N GLY A 232 -2.40 -30.84 -12.36
CA GLY A 232 -2.61 -29.48 -12.84
C GLY A 232 -1.30 -28.83 -13.30
N THR A 233 -1.29 -28.26 -14.51
CA THR A 233 -0.23 -27.33 -14.90
C THR A 233 -0.55 -25.98 -14.27
N PHE A 234 0.35 -25.49 -13.42
CA PHE A 234 0.25 -24.12 -12.93
C PHE A 234 0.54 -23.17 -14.09
N ALA A 235 -0.44 -22.30 -14.40
CA ALA A 235 -0.34 -21.35 -15.50
C ALA A 235 0.43 -20.07 -15.10
N SER A 236 0.80 -19.96 -13.82
CA SER A 236 1.32 -18.72 -13.24
C SER A 236 2.35 -18.98 -12.13
N ALA A 237 3.20 -17.97 -11.86
CA ALA A 237 4.03 -17.97 -10.67
C ALA A 237 3.17 -17.81 -9.39
N PRO A 238 3.45 -18.53 -8.30
CA PRO A 238 2.71 -18.39 -7.05
C PRO A 238 3.09 -17.10 -6.32
N VAL A 239 2.13 -16.53 -5.59
CA VAL A 239 2.32 -15.34 -4.75
C VAL A 239 2.09 -15.71 -3.30
N PHE A 240 3.10 -15.49 -2.47
CA PHE A 240 2.99 -15.64 -1.02
C PHE A 240 2.51 -14.34 -0.40
N TYR A 241 1.46 -14.40 0.42
CA TYR A 241 1.03 -13.28 1.24
C TYR A 241 0.42 -13.77 2.53
N ASN A 242 0.91 -13.20 3.63
CA ASN A 242 0.34 -13.41 4.95
C ASN A 242 0.19 -14.88 5.35
N GLY A 243 1.22 -15.68 5.05
CA GLY A 243 1.20 -17.11 5.36
C GLY A 243 0.40 -17.96 4.38
N ALA A 244 -0.32 -17.38 3.43
CA ALA A 244 -1.02 -18.10 2.37
C ALA A 244 -0.28 -17.99 1.03
N LEU A 245 -0.53 -18.97 0.16
CA LEU A 245 0.01 -19.09 -1.19
C LEU A 245 -1.14 -19.01 -2.20
N PHE A 246 -1.08 -18.03 -3.09
CA PHE A 246 -2.07 -17.81 -4.15
C PHE A 246 -1.48 -18.19 -5.50
N VAL A 247 -2.18 -19.01 -6.28
CA VAL A 247 -1.68 -19.45 -7.60
C VAL A 247 -2.83 -19.73 -8.56
N VAL A 248 -2.65 -19.39 -9.84
CA VAL A 248 -3.55 -19.83 -10.91
C VAL A 248 -3.03 -21.13 -11.51
N GLY A 249 -3.91 -22.12 -11.59
CA GLY A 249 -3.63 -23.42 -12.21
C GLY A 249 -4.84 -24.02 -12.90
N ALA A 250 -4.59 -25.02 -13.74
CA ALA A 250 -5.65 -25.82 -14.32
C ALA A 250 -6.16 -26.85 -13.30
N SER A 251 -7.47 -26.96 -13.17
CA SER A 251 -8.12 -28.05 -12.45
C SER A 251 -7.91 -29.38 -13.18
N PRO A 252 -8.10 -30.53 -12.49
CA PRO A 252 -8.02 -31.84 -13.14
C PRO A 252 -9.01 -32.04 -14.30
N LEU A 253 -10.05 -31.19 -14.37
CA LEU A 253 -11.08 -31.19 -15.41
C LEU A 253 -10.78 -30.21 -16.56
N GLY A 254 -9.66 -29.49 -16.52
CA GLY A 254 -9.18 -28.58 -17.57
C GLY A 254 -9.55 -27.10 -17.39
N ASP A 255 -10.49 -26.77 -16.50
CA ASP A 255 -10.85 -25.37 -16.23
C ASP A 255 -9.77 -24.65 -15.43
N ILE A 256 -9.58 -23.35 -15.68
CA ILE A 256 -8.63 -22.52 -14.94
C ILE A 256 -9.25 -22.07 -13.62
N ARG A 257 -8.49 -22.21 -12.53
CA ARG A 257 -8.89 -21.84 -11.18
C ARG A 257 -7.81 -21.04 -10.48
N LEU A 258 -8.26 -20.18 -9.57
CA LEU A 258 -7.43 -19.52 -8.57
C LEU A 258 -7.48 -20.35 -7.29
N TYR A 259 -6.31 -20.75 -6.79
CA TYR A 259 -6.16 -21.53 -5.57
C TYR A 259 -5.52 -20.67 -4.47
N CYS A 260 -5.97 -20.91 -3.24
CA CYS A 260 -5.37 -20.38 -2.02
C CYS A 260 -5.02 -21.55 -1.09
N PHE A 261 -3.75 -21.66 -0.71
CA PHE A 261 -3.24 -22.68 0.21
C PHE A 261 -2.64 -22.02 1.46
N ASP A 262 -2.65 -22.70 2.60
CA ASP A 262 -1.74 -22.33 3.69
C ASP A 262 -0.31 -22.76 3.32
N ALA A 263 0.64 -21.83 3.41
CA ALA A 263 2.04 -22.11 3.12
C ALA A 263 2.75 -22.94 4.21
N ASN A 264 2.10 -23.13 5.35
CA ASN A 264 2.43 -24.03 6.42
C ASN A 264 1.15 -24.80 6.88
N PRO A 265 0.84 -25.94 6.25
CA PRO A 265 -0.37 -26.75 6.48
C PRO A 265 -0.62 -27.30 7.90
N ARG A 266 0.22 -26.94 8.88
CA ARG A 266 0.08 -27.30 10.30
C ARG A 266 -0.05 -26.07 11.20
N ARG A 267 -0.22 -24.90 10.61
CA ARG A 267 -0.37 -23.66 11.34
C ARG A 267 -1.82 -23.25 11.19
N ASP A 268 -2.50 -23.19 12.33
CA ASP A 268 -3.75 -22.49 12.50
C ASP A 268 -3.57 -21.00 12.13
N LEU A 269 -4.01 -20.63 10.92
CA LEU A 269 -3.89 -19.29 10.36
C LEU A 269 -4.94 -18.35 10.90
N ASP A 270 -6.12 -18.87 11.23
CA ASP A 270 -7.29 -18.10 11.57
C ASP A 270 -7.54 -17.92 13.08
N GLY A 271 -6.83 -18.72 13.89
CA GLY A 271 -6.76 -18.71 15.34
C GLY A 271 -7.89 -19.47 16.04
N ASP A 272 -8.62 -20.35 15.35
CA ASP A 272 -9.77 -21.08 15.90
C ASP A 272 -9.39 -22.37 16.67
N GLY A 273 -8.11 -22.74 16.66
CA GLY A 273 -7.58 -23.94 17.29
C GLY A 273 -7.59 -25.19 16.40
N ASN A 274 -7.98 -25.06 15.13
CA ASN A 274 -7.88 -26.08 14.10
C ASN A 274 -6.76 -25.73 13.11
N GLU A 275 -5.95 -26.73 12.72
CA GLU A 275 -4.86 -26.53 11.74
C GLU A 275 -5.33 -26.69 10.29
N ASP A 276 -6.56 -27.16 10.07
CA ASP A 276 -7.21 -27.34 8.76
C ASP A 276 -8.07 -26.10 8.47
N ASP A 277 -7.47 -25.09 7.83
CA ASP A 277 -8.09 -23.79 7.56
C ASP A 277 -8.92 -23.83 6.27
N GLY A 278 -10.20 -23.45 6.33
CA GLY A 278 -11.01 -23.26 5.12
C GLY A 278 -11.67 -24.53 4.59
N LEU A 279 -11.27 -25.03 3.41
CA LEU A 279 -11.91 -26.21 2.80
C LEU A 279 -11.43 -27.46 3.53
N PRO A 280 -12.34 -28.24 4.15
CA PRO A 280 -11.92 -29.42 4.89
C PRO A 280 -11.17 -30.39 3.98
N ASP A 281 -10.09 -30.95 4.49
CA ASP A 281 -9.36 -32.02 3.83
C ASP A 281 -10.23 -33.30 3.80
N LEU A 282 -11.08 -33.42 2.76
CA LEU A 282 -12.11 -34.48 2.64
C LEU A 282 -11.53 -35.91 2.58
N TRP A 283 -10.21 -36.07 2.40
CA TRP A 283 -9.52 -37.36 2.36
C TRP A 283 -8.64 -37.56 3.59
N GLN A 284 -9.29 -37.87 4.73
CA GLN A 284 -8.76 -38.59 5.89
C GLN A 284 -7.30 -38.29 6.28
N ARG A 285 -7.09 -37.37 7.25
CA ARG A 285 -5.86 -37.23 8.06
C ARG A 285 -4.54 -37.39 7.27
N GLY A 286 -4.04 -36.30 6.69
CA GLY A 286 -2.62 -36.22 6.31
C GLY A 286 -2.32 -35.88 4.85
N THR A 287 -3.17 -35.11 4.18
CA THR A 287 -2.75 -34.33 3.03
C THR A 287 -1.55 -33.45 3.44
N PRO A 288 -0.46 -33.42 2.64
CA PRO A 288 0.72 -32.64 2.98
C PRO A 288 0.51 -31.14 2.78
N TYR A 289 -0.65 -30.72 2.24
CA TYR A 289 -1.04 -29.35 1.96
C TYR A 289 -2.38 -29.05 2.61
N ASP A 290 -2.67 -27.76 2.80
CA ASP A 290 -3.93 -27.24 3.33
C ASP A 290 -4.48 -26.23 2.31
N GLN A 291 -5.70 -26.47 1.82
CA GLN A 291 -6.36 -25.62 0.83
C GLN A 291 -7.46 -24.79 1.49
N ILE A 292 -7.27 -23.48 1.55
CA ILE A 292 -8.22 -22.58 2.20
C ILE A 292 -9.46 -22.37 1.34
N TRP A 293 -9.28 -22.08 0.05
CA TRP A 293 -10.38 -21.89 -0.91
C TRP A 293 -9.90 -22.00 -2.36
N GLU A 294 -10.84 -22.18 -3.27
CA GLU A 294 -10.63 -22.07 -4.71
C GLU A 294 -11.76 -21.28 -5.38
N ALA A 295 -11.44 -20.65 -6.50
CA ALA A 295 -12.41 -19.92 -7.32
C ALA A 295 -12.25 -20.25 -8.81
N PRO A 296 -13.34 -20.53 -9.54
CA PRO A 296 -13.29 -20.70 -10.98
C PRO A 296 -12.98 -19.37 -11.68
N LEU A 297 -12.02 -19.39 -12.60
CA LEU A 297 -11.69 -18.25 -13.48
C LEU A 297 -12.23 -18.43 -14.91
N GLY A 298 -12.87 -19.58 -15.19
CA GLY A 298 -13.36 -19.95 -16.52
C GLY A 298 -12.31 -20.70 -17.35
N GLY A 299 -12.46 -20.65 -18.68
CA GLY A 299 -11.58 -21.35 -19.62
C GLY A 299 -10.46 -20.49 -20.22
N GLU A 300 -10.41 -19.20 -19.89
CA GLU A 300 -9.43 -18.27 -20.46
C GLU A 300 -8.13 -18.25 -19.62
N PRO A 301 -6.96 -18.07 -20.25
CA PRO A 301 -5.72 -17.82 -19.53
C PRO A 301 -5.84 -16.58 -18.64
N ALA A 302 -5.14 -16.63 -17.50
CA ALA A 302 -5.12 -15.53 -16.54
C ALA A 302 -3.68 -15.15 -16.16
N SER A 303 -3.52 -13.93 -15.67
CA SER A 303 -2.25 -13.44 -15.15
C SER A 303 -1.86 -14.16 -13.86
N THR A 304 -0.59 -14.05 -13.46
CA THR A 304 -0.21 -14.29 -12.07
C THR A 304 -1.09 -13.47 -11.12
N PRO A 305 -1.54 -14.02 -9.97
CA PRO A 305 -2.28 -13.26 -8.98
C PRO A 305 -1.51 -12.05 -8.48
N GLN A 306 -2.20 -10.95 -8.21
CA GLN A 306 -1.65 -9.75 -7.59
C GLN A 306 -2.37 -9.50 -6.27
N ILE A 307 -1.63 -9.34 -5.18
CA ILE A 307 -2.21 -8.98 -3.88
C ILE A 307 -2.29 -7.47 -3.73
N VAL A 308 -3.48 -7.00 -3.38
CA VAL A 308 -3.76 -5.59 -3.13
C VAL A 308 -4.34 -5.44 -1.73
N GLU A 309 -3.71 -4.59 -0.92
CA GLU A 309 -4.28 -4.16 0.34
C GLU A 309 -5.11 -2.90 0.08
N THR A 310 -6.39 -2.94 0.42
CA THR A 310 -7.29 -1.80 0.30
C THR A 310 -7.64 -1.26 1.68
N PRO A 311 -7.74 0.08 1.83
CA PRO A 311 -8.29 0.66 3.05
C PRO A 311 -9.70 0.09 3.28
N SER A 312 -10.07 -0.10 4.55
CA SER A 312 -11.38 -0.67 4.87
C SER A 312 -12.48 0.26 4.38
N ALA A 313 -13.13 -0.08 3.26
CA ALA A 313 -14.43 0.48 2.96
C ALA A 313 -15.36 0.14 4.13
N SER A 314 -16.17 1.10 4.57
CA SER A 314 -16.94 1.10 5.83
C SER A 314 -17.91 -0.08 6.04
N ASN A 315 -17.99 -1.01 5.09
CA ASN A 315 -19.05 -2.01 5.02
C ASN A 315 -18.52 -3.45 5.16
N ASP A 316 -17.20 -3.67 5.03
CA ASP A 316 -16.61 -5.00 5.21
C ASP A 316 -15.15 -4.90 5.72
N PRO A 317 -14.92 -5.01 7.05
CA PRO A 317 -13.57 -5.01 7.61
C PRO A 317 -12.70 -6.18 7.13
N MET A 318 -13.30 -7.16 6.44
CA MET A 318 -12.68 -8.38 5.94
C MET A 318 -12.19 -8.25 4.50
N GLN A 319 -12.61 -7.21 3.77
CA GLN A 319 -12.22 -6.93 2.39
C GLN A 319 -10.87 -6.18 2.28
N ARG A 320 -9.94 -6.42 3.21
CA ARG A 320 -8.67 -5.67 3.25
C ARG A 320 -7.63 -6.18 2.29
N ALA A 321 -7.54 -7.49 2.11
CA ALA A 321 -6.62 -8.12 1.18
C ALA A 321 -7.42 -8.72 0.03
N LEU A 322 -7.18 -8.21 -1.17
CA LEU A 322 -7.78 -8.68 -2.39
C LEU A 322 -6.73 -9.43 -3.21
N VAL A 323 -7.14 -10.56 -3.78
CA VAL A 323 -6.39 -11.29 -4.78
C VAL A 323 -6.98 -10.92 -6.13
N VAL A 324 -6.19 -10.25 -6.95
CA VAL A 324 -6.61 -9.73 -8.25
C VAL A 324 -5.96 -10.52 -9.37
N VAL A 325 -6.76 -10.94 -10.34
CA VAL A 325 -6.30 -11.62 -11.55
C VAL A 325 -6.86 -10.91 -12.78
N THR A 326 -6.06 -10.83 -13.85
CA THR A 326 -6.50 -10.31 -15.15
C THR A 326 -6.63 -11.48 -16.12
N LEU A 327 -7.77 -11.61 -16.76
CA LEU A 327 -8.05 -12.62 -17.77
C LEU A 327 -7.60 -12.13 -19.16
N LYS A 328 -7.37 -13.09 -20.07
CA LYS A 328 -6.91 -12.83 -21.44
C LYS A 328 -7.80 -11.86 -22.22
N ASN A 329 -9.10 -11.86 -21.95
CA ASN A 329 -10.10 -11.00 -22.59
C ASN A 329 -10.13 -9.56 -22.01
N GLY A 330 -9.29 -9.24 -21.02
CA GLY A 330 -9.27 -7.94 -20.35
C GLY A 330 -10.30 -7.78 -19.22
N THR A 331 -10.95 -8.86 -18.79
CA THR A 331 -11.72 -8.90 -17.55
C THR A 331 -10.79 -9.02 -16.35
N VAL A 332 -11.03 -8.20 -15.34
CA VAL A 332 -10.28 -8.17 -14.06
C VAL A 332 -11.23 -8.64 -12.97
N GLN A 333 -10.79 -9.61 -12.17
CA GLN A 333 -11.56 -10.16 -11.06
C GLN A 333 -10.78 -9.98 -9.76
N ALA A 334 -11.48 -9.61 -8.69
CA ALA A 334 -10.92 -9.48 -7.35
C ALA A 334 -11.66 -10.36 -6.35
N TYR A 335 -10.92 -11.16 -5.62
CA TYR A 335 -11.42 -12.10 -4.62
C TYR A 335 -10.93 -11.71 -3.22
N ARG A 336 -11.74 -11.95 -2.19
CA ARG A 336 -11.25 -11.83 -0.80
C ARG A 336 -10.15 -12.87 -0.58
N ALA A 337 -8.98 -12.43 -0.12
CA ALA A 337 -7.87 -13.33 0.20
C ALA A 337 -8.20 -14.27 1.38
N PHE A 338 -8.96 -13.75 2.36
CA PHE A 338 -9.29 -14.44 3.61
C PHE A 338 -10.80 -14.31 3.91
N PRO A 339 -11.66 -14.99 3.13
CA PRO A 339 -13.11 -14.90 3.32
C PRO A 339 -13.53 -15.54 4.65
N ARG A 340 -14.51 -14.94 5.35
CA ARG A 340 -15.22 -15.58 6.48
C ARG A 340 -16.72 -15.29 6.34
N THR A 341 -17.58 -16.25 6.66
CA THR A 341 -19.04 -16.18 6.41
C THR A 341 -19.86 -15.72 7.62
N GLY A 342 -19.28 -15.71 8.83
CA GLY A 342 -19.96 -15.30 10.07
C GLY A 342 -19.36 -14.06 10.77
N GLY A 343 -18.53 -13.30 10.06
CA GLY A 343 -17.84 -12.11 10.58
C GLY A 343 -16.44 -12.41 11.11
N ILE A 344 -15.85 -11.44 11.81
CA ILE A 344 -14.40 -11.42 12.08
C ILE A 344 -13.90 -12.50 13.03
N ASN A 345 -14.76 -13.02 13.90
CA ASN A 345 -14.43 -14.09 14.84
C ASN A 345 -14.77 -15.48 14.29
N SER A 346 -15.35 -15.58 13.09
CA SER A 346 -15.64 -16.87 12.47
C SER A 346 -14.41 -17.42 11.76
N PRO A 347 -14.22 -18.73 11.71
CA PRO A 347 -13.13 -19.33 10.94
C PRO A 347 -13.11 -18.88 9.46
N LEU A 348 -11.96 -19.06 8.82
CA LEU A 348 -11.84 -18.92 7.37
C LEU A 348 -12.86 -19.82 6.68
N ALA A 349 -13.54 -19.26 5.69
CA ALA A 349 -14.58 -19.97 4.96
C ALA A 349 -13.93 -20.78 3.83
N GLY A 350 -14.11 -22.09 3.88
CA GLY A 350 -13.84 -22.99 2.76
C GLY A 350 -14.82 -22.76 1.61
N LEU A 351 -14.38 -22.06 0.58
CA LEU A 351 -15.20 -21.72 -0.59
C LEU A 351 -14.58 -22.35 -1.85
N ALA A 352 -15.41 -22.97 -2.70
CA ALA A 352 -14.96 -23.61 -3.94
C ALA A 352 -15.75 -23.13 -5.18
N ASP A 353 -16.74 -22.28 -4.98
CA ASP A 353 -17.69 -21.81 -5.99
C ASP A 353 -17.37 -20.38 -6.48
N GLY A 354 -16.33 -19.75 -5.94
CA GLY A 354 -15.99 -18.36 -6.22
C GLY A 354 -16.88 -17.33 -5.52
N SER A 355 -17.67 -17.72 -4.52
CA SER A 355 -18.52 -16.79 -3.72
C SER A 355 -17.72 -15.74 -2.93
N ASN A 356 -16.39 -15.86 -2.87
CA ASN A 356 -15.49 -14.83 -2.37
C ASN A 356 -15.16 -13.73 -3.39
N LEU A 357 -15.74 -13.77 -4.61
CA LEU A 357 -15.65 -12.68 -5.59
C LEU A 357 -16.23 -11.40 -4.99
N VAL A 358 -15.44 -10.34 -5.02
CA VAL A 358 -15.81 -9.02 -4.52
C VAL A 358 -16.35 -8.15 -5.65
N TRP A 359 -15.62 -8.10 -6.75
CA TRP A 359 -16.01 -7.38 -7.94
C TRP A 359 -15.37 -8.00 -9.18
N GLU A 360 -16.02 -7.79 -10.32
CA GLU A 360 -15.53 -8.12 -11.65
C GLU A 360 -15.69 -6.88 -12.53
N ARG A 361 -14.67 -6.60 -13.35
CA ARG A 361 -14.71 -5.49 -14.31
C ARG A 361 -14.12 -5.91 -15.65
N THR A 362 -14.92 -5.82 -16.70
CA THR A 362 -14.41 -5.87 -18.07
C THR A 362 -13.98 -4.49 -18.52
N LEU A 363 -12.71 -4.35 -18.90
CA LEU A 363 -12.16 -3.08 -19.36
C LEU A 363 -12.80 -2.64 -20.68
N PRO A 364 -13.03 -1.34 -20.90
CA PRO A 364 -13.74 -0.87 -22.09
C PRO A 364 -12.84 -0.91 -23.33
N ASN A 365 -13.41 -1.31 -24.46
CA ASN A 365 -12.78 -1.35 -25.79
C ASN A 365 -11.53 -2.23 -25.89
N VAL A 366 -11.35 -3.17 -24.97
CA VAL A 366 -10.20 -4.10 -24.99
C VAL A 366 -10.42 -5.25 -25.96
N VAL A 367 -9.31 -5.79 -26.47
CA VAL A 367 -9.28 -7.02 -27.27
C VAL A 367 -8.45 -8.08 -26.54
N PRO A 368 -8.69 -9.38 -26.78
CA PRO A 368 -7.92 -10.44 -26.14
C PRO A 368 -6.42 -10.35 -26.44
N TYR A 369 -5.59 -10.75 -25.48
CA TYR A 369 -4.16 -10.89 -25.72
C TYR A 369 -3.87 -11.96 -26.77
N ASP A 370 -2.94 -11.69 -27.69
CA ASP A 370 -2.63 -12.61 -28.80
C ASP A 370 -1.94 -13.92 -28.36
N GLY A 371 -1.63 -14.10 -27.07
CA GLY A 371 -0.95 -15.29 -26.54
C GLY A 371 -1.51 -15.76 -25.21
N GLU A 372 -0.99 -16.87 -24.70
CA GLU A 372 -1.42 -17.48 -23.43
C GLU A 372 -0.87 -16.76 -22.20
N THR A 373 0.14 -15.90 -22.38
CA THR A 373 0.71 -15.09 -21.31
C THR A 373 -0.07 -13.79 -21.15
N VAL A 374 -0.75 -13.65 -20.01
CA VAL A 374 -1.45 -12.41 -19.64
C VAL A 374 -0.55 -11.57 -18.73
N PRO A 375 -0.19 -10.33 -19.11
CA PRO A 375 0.62 -9.45 -18.28
C PRO A 375 -0.03 -9.15 -16.92
N VAL A 376 0.78 -9.17 -15.87
CA VAL A 376 0.36 -8.86 -14.49
C VAL A 376 0.07 -7.37 -14.29
N ALA A 377 -1.00 -7.08 -13.55
CA ALA A 377 -1.31 -5.75 -13.04
C ALA A 377 -0.43 -5.38 -11.83
N ALA A 378 -0.20 -4.08 -11.62
CA ALA A 378 0.51 -3.59 -10.45
C ALA A 378 -0.41 -2.74 -9.59
N ALA A 379 -0.18 -2.70 -8.27
CA ALA A 379 -0.97 -1.90 -7.35
C ALA A 379 -0.10 -0.98 -6.50
N ALA A 380 -0.59 0.23 -6.27
CA ALA A 380 -0.01 1.21 -5.36
C ALA A 380 -1.11 2.16 -4.87
N GLU A 381 -1.15 2.47 -3.57
CA GLU A 381 -2.02 3.52 -3.01
C GLU A 381 -3.52 3.34 -3.29
N GLY A 382 -3.99 2.09 -3.22
CA GLY A 382 -5.37 1.74 -3.54
C GLY A 382 -5.69 1.76 -5.03
N LEU A 383 -4.73 2.11 -5.90
CA LEU A 383 -4.84 2.01 -7.35
C LEU A 383 -4.38 0.65 -7.84
N LEU A 384 -5.05 0.16 -8.88
CA LEU A 384 -4.66 -1.00 -9.65
C LEU A 384 -4.41 -0.55 -11.10
N VAL A 385 -3.17 -0.65 -11.55
CA VAL A 385 -2.73 -0.35 -12.92
C VAL A 385 -2.71 -1.64 -13.72
N VAL A 386 -3.69 -1.78 -14.61
CA VAL A 386 -3.93 -2.99 -15.39
C VAL A 386 -3.49 -2.80 -16.84
N PRO A 387 -2.60 -3.65 -17.35
CA PRO A 387 -2.28 -3.66 -18.77
C PRO A 387 -3.44 -4.26 -19.57
N ALA A 388 -3.67 -3.73 -20.76
CA ALA A 388 -4.65 -4.23 -21.72
C ALA A 388 -4.17 -4.02 -23.16
N LEU A 389 -4.81 -4.72 -24.09
CA LEU A 389 -4.72 -4.45 -25.52
C LEU A 389 -6.02 -3.81 -26.01
N GLN A 390 -5.89 -2.86 -26.93
CA GLN A 390 -7.00 -2.19 -27.60
C GLN A 390 -6.80 -2.29 -29.11
N ALA A 391 -7.88 -2.51 -29.87
CA ALA A 391 -7.81 -2.44 -31.33
C ALA A 391 -7.42 -1.04 -31.81
N GLY A 392 -6.45 -0.95 -32.72
CA GLY A 392 -5.98 0.32 -33.28
C GLY A 392 -5.74 0.26 -34.79
N ALA A 393 -5.60 1.44 -35.41
CA ALA A 393 -5.22 1.55 -36.81
C ALA A 393 -3.77 1.02 -36.99
N GLY A 394 -3.62 -0.12 -37.66
CA GLY A 394 -2.33 -0.78 -37.86
C GLY A 394 -2.01 -1.92 -36.88
N GLY A 395 -2.94 -2.32 -36.02
CA GLY A 395 -2.80 -3.47 -35.11
C GLY A 395 -3.27 -3.18 -33.69
N ASN A 396 -3.10 -4.18 -32.80
CA ASN A 396 -3.43 -4.03 -31.38
C ASN A 396 -2.42 -3.09 -30.71
N ASN A 397 -2.90 -2.16 -29.90
CA ASN A 397 -2.11 -1.21 -29.13
C ASN A 397 -2.19 -1.54 -27.64
N GLY A 398 -1.07 -1.35 -26.94
CA GLY A 398 -1.01 -1.42 -25.47
C GLY A 398 -1.70 -0.22 -24.81
N ARG A 399 -2.37 -0.49 -23.69
CA ARG A 399 -2.99 0.51 -22.81
C ARG A 399 -2.80 0.11 -21.36
N LEU A 400 -2.64 1.10 -20.49
CA LEU A 400 -2.73 0.97 -19.05
C LEU A 400 -4.01 1.63 -18.57
N TYR A 401 -4.90 0.83 -18.01
CA TYR A 401 -6.09 1.29 -17.31
C TYR A 401 -5.77 1.39 -15.83
N VAL A 402 -6.37 2.34 -15.14
CA VAL A 402 -6.24 2.41 -13.69
C VAL A 402 -7.61 2.35 -13.03
N LEU A 403 -7.73 1.36 -12.15
CA LEU A 403 -8.94 1.06 -11.42
C LEU A 403 -8.71 1.39 -9.96
N TRP A 404 -9.80 1.72 -9.26
CA TRP A 404 -9.81 1.72 -7.82
C TRP A 404 -9.86 0.28 -7.31
N ALA A 405 -8.85 -0.16 -6.58
CA ALA A 405 -8.71 -1.56 -6.20
C ALA A 405 -9.86 -2.08 -5.32
N ALA A 406 -10.48 -1.21 -4.52
CA ALA A 406 -11.55 -1.62 -3.61
C ALA A 406 -12.86 -1.97 -4.33
N THR A 407 -13.18 -1.29 -5.43
CA THR A 407 -14.46 -1.46 -6.16
C THR A 407 -14.29 -1.95 -7.60
N GLY A 408 -13.06 -1.95 -8.11
CA GLY A 408 -12.77 -2.21 -9.52
C GLY A 408 -13.32 -1.13 -10.46
N ASP A 409 -13.74 0.02 -9.94
CA ASP A 409 -14.23 1.10 -10.80
C ASP A 409 -13.08 1.72 -11.57
N LEU A 410 -13.32 2.01 -12.85
CA LEU A 410 -12.35 2.68 -13.69
C LEU A 410 -12.29 4.16 -13.33
N ILE A 411 -11.08 4.68 -13.14
CA ILE A 411 -10.88 6.09 -12.82
C ILE A 411 -11.13 6.90 -14.09
N ASN A 412 -11.96 7.95 -14.00
CA ASN A 412 -12.23 8.87 -15.09
C ASN A 412 -11.70 10.27 -14.78
N SER A 413 -11.23 10.97 -15.81
CA SER A 413 -10.87 12.39 -15.69
C SER A 413 -12.16 13.22 -15.61
N GLY A 414 -12.46 13.74 -14.41
CA GLY A 414 -13.74 14.35 -14.04
C GLY A 414 -14.23 15.52 -14.90
N SER A 415 -13.40 16.12 -15.76
CA SER A 415 -13.80 17.25 -16.61
C SER A 415 -14.41 16.87 -17.97
N ALA A 416 -14.26 15.61 -18.43
CA ALA A 416 -14.72 15.19 -19.76
C ALA A 416 -15.34 13.79 -19.82
N GLY A 417 -15.45 13.09 -18.67
CA GLY A 417 -15.95 11.72 -18.62
C GLY A 417 -15.08 10.72 -19.39
N GLN A 418 -13.83 11.08 -19.71
CA GLN A 418 -12.90 10.18 -20.39
C GLN A 418 -12.15 9.33 -19.36
N ASP A 419 -12.13 8.03 -19.61
CA ASP A 419 -11.37 7.03 -18.86
C ASP A 419 -9.89 7.46 -18.74
N TRP A 420 -9.33 7.27 -17.54
CA TRP A 420 -7.93 7.56 -17.28
C TRP A 420 -7.09 6.38 -17.77
N VAL A 421 -6.59 6.53 -19.00
CA VAL A 421 -5.79 5.54 -19.73
C VAL A 421 -4.46 6.13 -20.17
N GLN A 422 -3.38 5.36 -20.03
CA GLN A 422 -2.02 5.75 -20.42
C GLN A 422 -1.35 4.71 -21.35
N PRO A 423 -0.57 5.13 -22.36
CA PRO A 423 -0.56 6.45 -22.95
C PRO A 423 -1.80 6.66 -23.83
N ARG A 424 -2.18 7.92 -24.06
CA ARG A 424 -3.22 8.29 -25.04
C ARG A 424 -2.77 8.11 -26.50
N THR A 425 -1.47 7.97 -26.73
CA THR A 425 -0.86 7.73 -28.04
C THR A 425 -0.65 6.24 -28.30
N ASN A 426 -0.21 5.86 -29.50
CA ASN A 426 0.07 4.46 -29.82
C ASN A 426 1.23 3.92 -28.95
N LEU A 427 0.95 2.83 -28.24
CA LEU A 427 1.94 2.02 -27.54
C LEU A 427 1.90 0.63 -28.17
N PRO A 428 3.04 0.00 -28.50
CA PRO A 428 3.03 -1.38 -28.98
C PRO A 428 2.43 -2.33 -27.92
N PRO A 429 1.95 -3.54 -28.32
CA PRO A 429 1.35 -4.50 -27.39
C PRO A 429 2.20 -4.73 -26.14
N ILE A 430 1.60 -4.62 -24.96
CA ILE A 430 2.29 -4.90 -23.69
C ILE A 430 2.47 -6.41 -23.55
N ARG A 431 3.68 -6.86 -23.19
CA ARG A 431 4.02 -8.28 -23.02
C ARG A 431 4.54 -8.63 -21.63
N GLY A 432 5.12 -7.67 -20.92
CA GLY A 432 5.52 -7.87 -19.52
C GLY A 432 4.52 -7.26 -18.54
N GLY A 433 4.49 -7.80 -17.32
CA GLY A 433 3.73 -7.21 -16.23
C GLY A 433 4.17 -5.79 -15.90
N VAL A 434 3.24 -5.01 -15.35
CA VAL A 434 3.47 -3.62 -14.95
C VAL A 434 4.38 -3.59 -13.72
N THR A 435 5.29 -2.62 -13.68
CA THR A 435 6.11 -2.32 -12.49
C THR A 435 5.92 -0.87 -12.13
N LEU A 436 5.56 -0.58 -10.88
CA LEU A 436 5.44 0.79 -10.37
C LEU A 436 6.70 1.17 -9.59
N GLY A 437 7.01 2.45 -9.55
CA GLY A 437 8.10 2.94 -8.71
C GLY A 437 8.12 4.45 -8.59
N TYR A 438 8.57 4.91 -7.43
CA TYR A 438 8.82 6.32 -7.20
C TYR A 438 10.19 6.74 -7.70
N VAL A 439 10.21 7.76 -8.56
CA VAL A 439 11.42 8.37 -9.09
C VAL A 439 11.51 9.78 -8.52
N GLN A 440 12.56 10.03 -7.76
CA GLN A 440 12.85 11.37 -7.27
C GLN A 440 13.24 12.27 -8.44
N ASP A 441 12.55 13.40 -8.58
CA ASP A 441 12.93 14.46 -9.49
C ASP A 441 14.24 15.11 -9.03
N ARG A 442 15.14 15.33 -9.98
CA ARG A 442 16.33 16.16 -9.80
C ARG A 442 16.03 17.46 -10.54
N GLY A 443 15.32 18.37 -9.86
CA GLY A 443 14.84 19.61 -10.45
C GLY A 443 15.91 20.36 -11.25
N GLN A 444 15.51 21.03 -12.34
CA GLN A 444 16.41 21.76 -13.23
C GLN A 444 16.80 23.17 -12.78
N THR A 445 16.33 23.67 -11.63
CA THR A 445 16.64 25.02 -11.16
C THR A 445 16.76 25.05 -9.64
N GLY A 446 17.64 25.91 -9.11
CA GLY A 446 18.08 26.02 -7.70
C GLY A 446 17.02 26.29 -6.62
N GLU A 447 15.74 26.06 -6.90
CA GLU A 447 14.71 25.85 -5.91
C GLU A 447 14.38 24.36 -5.91
N GLY A 448 15.00 23.62 -4.98
CA GLY A 448 15.00 22.16 -4.94
C GLY A 448 13.62 21.52 -4.90
N SER A 449 12.98 21.35 -6.05
CA SER A 449 11.88 20.40 -6.18
C SER A 449 12.46 19.01 -6.00
N VAL A 450 12.25 18.47 -4.80
CA VAL A 450 12.61 17.11 -4.41
C VAL A 450 11.38 16.20 -4.57
N ALA A 451 10.53 16.47 -5.56
CA ALA A 451 9.29 15.72 -5.77
C ALA A 451 9.59 14.24 -6.07
N ASN A 452 8.65 13.35 -5.76
CA ASN A 452 8.69 11.95 -6.15
C ASN A 452 7.60 11.71 -7.19
N ASP A 453 7.99 11.27 -8.38
CA ASP A 453 7.08 10.92 -9.47
C ASP A 453 6.75 9.44 -9.41
N LEU A 454 5.47 9.10 -9.42
CA LEU A 454 5.00 7.73 -9.59
C LEU A 454 5.08 7.37 -11.07
N ILE A 455 5.90 6.37 -11.41
CA ILE A 455 6.13 5.93 -12.78
C ILE A 455 5.71 4.48 -12.94
N ALA A 456 4.97 4.18 -14.01
CA ALA A 456 4.72 2.83 -14.49
C ALA A 456 5.70 2.44 -15.58
N TYR A 457 6.35 1.30 -15.40
CA TYR A 457 7.25 0.68 -16.36
C TYR A 457 6.58 -0.53 -16.99
N VAL A 458 6.61 -0.59 -18.33
CA VAL A 458 6.06 -1.72 -19.10
C VAL A 458 7.01 -2.13 -20.22
N SER A 459 7.14 -3.43 -20.45
CA SER A 459 7.82 -3.95 -21.63
C SER A 459 6.80 -4.28 -22.73
N THR A 460 7.16 -3.91 -23.95
CA THR A 460 6.30 -4.02 -25.11
C THR A 460 6.89 -4.99 -26.14
N ALA A 461 6.02 -5.51 -26.99
CA ALA A 461 6.40 -6.26 -28.17
C ALA A 461 7.24 -5.38 -29.12
N PRO A 462 8.12 -6.00 -29.94
CA PRO A 462 8.85 -5.27 -30.97
C PRO A 462 7.89 -4.50 -31.88
N SER A 463 8.25 -3.25 -32.21
CA SER A 463 7.50 -2.43 -33.14
C SER A 463 8.37 -2.02 -34.32
N ALA A 464 7.81 -2.02 -35.52
CA ALA A 464 8.53 -1.73 -36.76
C ALA A 464 8.61 -0.23 -37.10
N THR A 465 8.10 0.65 -36.23
CA THR A 465 7.95 2.10 -36.52
C THR A 465 9.27 2.81 -36.85
N THR A 466 10.41 2.23 -36.48
CA THR A 466 11.76 2.77 -36.74
C THR A 466 12.61 1.91 -37.69
N GLY A 467 12.01 0.92 -38.38
CA GLY A 467 12.71 0.07 -39.36
C GLY A 467 13.57 -1.06 -38.78
N THR A 468 13.70 -1.14 -37.45
CA THR A 468 14.32 -2.27 -36.72
C THR A 468 13.34 -2.75 -35.65
N LEU A 469 13.07 -4.06 -35.59
CA LEU A 469 12.19 -4.65 -34.57
C LEU A 469 12.89 -4.66 -33.20
N THR A 470 12.68 -3.62 -32.40
CA THR A 470 13.22 -3.53 -31.03
C THR A 470 12.12 -3.61 -29.99
N SER A 471 12.21 -4.59 -29.07
CA SER A 471 11.44 -4.56 -27.82
C SER A 471 11.91 -3.39 -26.97
N SER A 472 10.97 -2.65 -26.38
CA SER A 472 11.29 -1.44 -25.60
C SER A 472 10.61 -1.47 -24.24
N VAL A 473 11.25 -0.82 -23.26
CA VAL A 473 10.66 -0.51 -21.95
C VAL A 473 10.20 0.94 -21.97
N TYR A 474 8.92 1.15 -21.73
CA TYR A 474 8.32 2.48 -21.62
C TYR A 474 8.14 2.86 -20.17
N ALA A 475 8.33 4.14 -19.87
CA ALA A 475 8.12 4.74 -18.56
C ALA A 475 6.99 5.78 -18.69
N LEU A 476 5.90 5.57 -17.95
CA LEU A 476 4.69 6.39 -18.02
C LEU A 476 4.47 7.09 -16.67
N TRP A 477 4.28 8.40 -16.71
CA TRP A 477 4.08 9.21 -15.51
C TRP A 477 2.61 9.15 -15.07
N LEU A 478 2.38 8.74 -13.82
CA LEU A 478 1.04 8.51 -13.25
C LEU A 478 0.66 9.50 -12.13
N GLY A 479 1.61 10.24 -11.58
CA GLY A 479 1.33 11.15 -10.46
C GLY A 479 2.62 11.65 -9.80
N THR A 480 2.49 12.61 -8.89
CA THR A 480 3.61 13.24 -8.21
C THR A 480 3.27 13.57 -6.76
N LYS A 481 4.27 13.39 -5.88
CA LYS A 481 4.22 13.78 -4.47
C LYS A 481 5.32 14.77 -4.09
N GLY A 482 4.92 15.86 -3.46
CA GLY A 482 5.82 16.88 -2.91
C GLY A 482 6.33 17.83 -3.99
N GLU A 483 5.54 18.09 -5.02
CA GLU A 483 5.93 19.05 -6.06
C GLU A 483 5.83 20.47 -5.54
N VAL A 484 6.95 21.21 -5.59
CA VAL A 484 6.94 22.66 -5.39
C VAL A 484 6.43 23.30 -6.67
N LEU A 485 5.30 24.00 -6.59
CA LEU A 485 4.68 24.61 -7.75
C LEU A 485 5.39 25.90 -8.15
N SER A 486 5.48 26.12 -9.46
CA SER A 486 6.04 27.37 -9.98
C SER A 486 4.98 28.47 -10.00
N ASN A 487 5.39 29.72 -9.78
CA ASN A 487 4.52 30.89 -9.88
C ASN A 487 4.90 31.70 -11.13
N PRO A 488 4.25 31.45 -12.29
CA PRO A 488 4.67 32.05 -13.56
C PRO A 488 4.31 33.54 -13.65
N THR A 489 3.30 33.99 -12.92
CA THR A 489 2.73 35.35 -13.00
C THR A 489 3.19 36.25 -11.86
N ASN A 490 3.91 35.70 -10.87
CA ASN A 490 4.31 36.36 -9.61
C ASN A 490 3.13 36.97 -8.82
N ASP A 491 1.88 36.54 -9.09
CA ASP A 491 0.66 37.16 -8.56
C ASP A 491 0.23 36.61 -7.18
N ARG A 492 1.08 35.80 -6.54
CA ARG A 492 0.84 35.09 -5.27
C ARG A 492 -0.44 34.22 -5.24
N ARG A 493 -1.23 34.13 -6.30
CA ARG A 493 -2.53 33.45 -6.34
C ARG A 493 -2.53 32.28 -7.31
N THR A 494 -1.74 32.35 -8.37
CA THR A 494 -1.70 31.34 -9.42
C THR A 494 -0.37 30.62 -9.40
N PHE A 495 -0.47 29.29 -9.41
CA PHE A 495 0.67 28.38 -9.41
C PHE A 495 0.43 27.29 -10.45
N VAL A 496 1.49 26.78 -11.07
CA VAL A 496 1.39 25.74 -12.10
C VAL A 496 2.27 24.54 -11.76
N THR A 497 1.72 23.35 -12.03
CA THR A 497 2.42 22.07 -11.95
C THR A 497 3.17 21.77 -13.24
N ARG A 498 4.10 20.81 -13.20
CA ARG A 498 4.75 20.23 -14.38
C ARG A 498 3.77 19.50 -15.29
N ALA A 499 2.65 19.01 -14.76
CA ALA A 499 1.61 18.35 -15.54
C ALA A 499 1.02 19.31 -16.58
N GLN A 500 0.83 20.59 -16.23
CA GLN A 500 0.36 21.64 -17.13
C GLN A 500 1.26 21.81 -18.36
N GLY A 501 2.58 21.86 -18.15
CA GLY A 501 3.58 21.94 -19.23
C GLY A 501 3.61 20.72 -20.16
N ARG A 502 3.04 19.58 -19.74
CA ARG A 502 2.91 18.35 -20.54
C ARG A 502 1.49 18.07 -21.01
N GLN A 503 0.56 19.02 -20.83
CA GLN A 503 -0.86 18.86 -21.16
C GLN A 503 -1.51 17.67 -20.47
N LEU A 504 -1.06 17.34 -19.26
CA LEU A 504 -1.62 16.29 -18.43
C LEU A 504 -2.68 16.87 -17.49
N HIS A 505 -3.76 16.12 -17.31
CA HIS A 505 -4.84 16.48 -16.41
C HIS A 505 -4.54 15.97 -15.01
N VAL A 506 -4.79 16.82 -14.01
CA VAL A 506 -4.76 16.43 -12.59
C VAL A 506 -6.12 15.84 -12.23
N PHE A 507 -6.11 14.68 -11.59
CA PHE A 507 -7.32 14.06 -11.08
C PHE A 507 -7.94 14.89 -9.94
N VAL A 508 -9.23 15.18 -10.04
CA VAL A 508 -10.04 15.78 -8.95
C VAL A 508 -11.44 15.17 -9.03
N ALA A 509 -11.83 14.48 -7.98
CA ALA A 509 -13.17 13.93 -7.78
C ALA A 509 -13.94 14.73 -6.74
N ASP A 510 -15.27 14.61 -6.74
CA ASP A 510 -16.09 15.20 -5.67
C ASP A 510 -15.82 14.53 -4.31
N ASN A 511 -16.15 15.22 -3.21
CA ASN A 511 -15.94 14.71 -1.85
C ASN A 511 -16.83 13.51 -1.49
N THR A 512 -17.84 13.21 -2.30
CA THR A 512 -18.71 12.05 -2.13
C THR A 512 -18.21 10.82 -2.90
N SER A 513 -17.19 11.00 -3.73
CA SER A 513 -16.62 9.97 -4.58
C SER A 513 -15.82 8.99 -3.72
N PRO A 514 -15.90 7.68 -4.00
CA PRO A 514 -15.00 6.71 -3.39
C PRO A 514 -13.53 7.00 -3.72
N PHE A 515 -13.25 7.83 -4.74
CA PHE A 515 -11.91 8.24 -5.16
C PHE A 515 -11.42 9.52 -4.51
N ALA A 516 -12.19 10.16 -3.60
CA ALA A 516 -11.79 11.42 -2.95
C ALA A 516 -10.44 11.28 -2.20
N ALA A 517 -10.07 10.06 -1.82
CA ALA A 517 -8.77 9.71 -1.26
C ALA A 517 -7.56 10.05 -2.16
N LEU A 518 -7.77 10.05 -3.48
CA LEU A 518 -6.76 10.36 -4.50
C LEU A 518 -6.73 11.84 -4.85
N ASN A 519 -7.63 12.64 -4.27
CA ASN A 519 -7.67 14.05 -4.57
C ASN A 519 -6.38 14.75 -4.14
N PRO A 520 -6.00 15.82 -4.85
CA PRO A 520 -4.77 16.49 -4.53
C PRO A 520 -4.84 17.13 -3.15
N VAL A 521 -3.70 17.08 -2.45
CA VAL A 521 -3.50 17.82 -1.21
C VAL A 521 -2.51 18.92 -1.48
N VAL A 522 -2.89 20.14 -1.10
CA VAL A 522 -2.09 21.35 -1.29
C VAL A 522 -1.64 21.87 0.07
N TRP A 523 -0.34 22.02 0.25
CA TRP A 523 0.25 22.68 1.40
C TRP A 523 0.79 24.05 1.00
N VAL A 524 0.43 25.07 1.76
CA VAL A 524 0.94 26.42 1.59
C VAL A 524 1.83 26.78 2.76
N TYR A 525 3.07 27.12 2.44
CA TYR A 525 4.05 27.63 3.38
C TYR A 525 4.27 29.12 3.16
N ASN A 526 4.62 29.82 4.24
CA ASN A 526 5.21 31.15 4.15
C ASN A 526 6.72 31.03 4.30
N ARG A 527 7.47 31.55 3.33
CA ARG A 527 8.94 31.63 3.40
C ARG A 527 9.34 32.85 4.23
N GLN A 528 9.95 32.58 5.37
CA GLN A 528 10.46 33.58 6.31
C GLN A 528 11.75 34.24 5.78
N PRO A 529 12.15 35.42 6.29
CA PRO A 529 13.38 36.10 5.84
C PRO A 529 14.67 35.28 6.04
N ASN A 530 14.67 34.38 7.02
CA ASN A 530 15.79 33.45 7.29
C ASN A 530 15.76 32.20 6.39
N GLY A 531 14.82 32.12 5.43
CA GLY A 531 14.64 30.98 4.53
C GLY A 531 13.79 29.83 5.09
N ALA A 532 13.41 29.87 6.38
CA ALA A 532 12.57 28.83 6.97
C ALA A 532 11.14 28.83 6.40
N LEU A 533 10.52 27.66 6.34
CA LEU A 533 9.15 27.48 5.87
C LEU A 533 8.23 27.24 7.05
N THR A 534 7.16 28.04 7.17
CA THR A 534 6.11 27.85 8.18
C THR A 534 4.81 27.48 7.48
N LEU A 535 4.16 26.38 7.89
CA LEU A 535 2.87 25.98 7.31
C LEU A 535 1.82 27.05 7.64
N VAL A 536 1.13 27.54 6.62
CA VAL A 536 0.03 28.50 6.75
C VAL A 536 -1.31 27.80 6.64
N ALA A 537 -1.44 26.94 5.63
CA ALA A 537 -2.67 26.25 5.32
C ALA A 537 -2.41 24.91 4.63
N ARG A 538 -3.33 23.97 4.86
CA ARG A 538 -3.49 22.74 4.09
C ARG A 538 -4.89 22.77 3.48
N TYR A 539 -4.98 22.40 2.22
CA TYR A 539 -6.24 22.26 1.49
C TYR A 539 -6.32 20.83 0.95
N ASP A 540 -7.33 20.09 1.38
CA ASP A 540 -7.70 18.81 0.79
C ASP A 540 -8.75 19.11 -0.28
N LEU A 541 -8.44 18.83 -1.54
CA LEU A 541 -9.32 19.19 -2.65
C LEU A 541 -10.45 18.16 -2.84
N PRO A 542 -11.59 18.56 -3.43
CA PRO A 542 -11.98 19.92 -3.80
C PRO A 542 -12.27 20.81 -2.59
N ASP A 543 -11.75 22.04 -2.63
CA ASP A 543 -11.97 23.09 -1.64
C ASP A 543 -12.48 24.34 -2.36
N SER A 544 -13.53 25.00 -1.86
CA SER A 544 -14.14 26.16 -2.52
C SER A 544 -13.19 27.36 -2.66
N ARG A 545 -12.09 27.39 -1.90
CA ARG A 545 -11.08 28.45 -1.91
C ARG A 545 -9.99 28.21 -2.96
N VAL A 546 -9.93 27.00 -3.53
CA VAL A 546 -8.86 26.57 -4.44
C VAL A 546 -9.45 25.91 -5.68
N THR A 547 -9.08 26.42 -6.84
CA THR A 547 -9.50 25.83 -8.12
C THR A 547 -8.31 25.16 -8.80
N VAL A 548 -8.55 23.98 -9.38
CA VAL A 548 -7.56 23.24 -10.17
C VAL A 548 -8.10 23.08 -11.58
N ASN A 549 -7.35 23.57 -12.57
CA ASN A 549 -7.70 23.45 -13.98
C ASN A 549 -6.46 23.09 -14.81
N ALA A 550 -6.44 21.89 -15.39
CA ALA A 550 -5.36 21.40 -16.26
C ALA A 550 -3.94 21.63 -15.68
N GLY A 551 -3.76 21.37 -14.38
CA GLY A 551 -2.49 21.57 -13.67
C GLY A 551 -2.19 23.02 -13.23
N THR A 552 -3.12 23.96 -13.44
CA THR A 552 -3.07 25.31 -12.87
C THR A 552 -3.88 25.36 -11.58
N ILE A 553 -3.28 25.86 -10.51
CA ILE A 553 -3.86 26.04 -9.18
C ILE A 553 -4.10 27.53 -8.99
N SER A 554 -5.32 27.92 -8.68
CA SER A 554 -5.66 29.32 -8.37
C SER A 554 -6.40 29.43 -7.04
N PHE A 555 -5.86 30.28 -6.16
CA PHE A 555 -6.46 30.62 -4.88
C PHE A 555 -7.41 31.82 -5.02
N ALA A 556 -8.57 31.76 -4.36
CA ALA A 556 -9.52 32.88 -4.34
C ALA A 556 -8.88 34.16 -3.78
N ASP A 557 -8.11 34.01 -2.70
CA ASP A 557 -7.33 35.05 -2.04
C ASP A 557 -5.85 34.66 -1.93
N PRO A 558 -4.91 35.63 -1.83
CA PRO A 558 -3.50 35.33 -1.64
C PRO A 558 -3.32 34.49 -0.36
N PRO A 559 -2.75 33.28 -0.45
CA PRO A 559 -2.76 32.34 0.66
C PRO A 559 -1.64 32.61 1.69
N ALA A 560 -0.63 33.40 1.32
CA ALA A 560 0.43 33.87 2.23
C ALA A 560 1.14 35.13 1.68
N THR A 561 2.00 35.74 2.50
CA THR A 561 2.80 36.93 2.11
C THR A 561 3.92 36.55 1.14
N ASN A 562 4.62 35.44 1.41
CA ASN A 562 5.66 34.87 0.54
C ASN A 562 5.39 33.37 0.35
N PRO A 563 4.41 33.01 -0.50
CA PRO A 563 3.89 31.65 -0.59
C PRO A 563 4.88 30.70 -1.27
N VAL A 564 5.11 29.55 -0.64
CA VAL A 564 5.67 28.34 -1.27
C VAL A 564 4.58 27.29 -1.26
N VAL A 565 4.12 26.89 -2.43
CA VAL A 565 3.00 25.94 -2.58
C VAL A 565 3.54 24.59 -2.98
N VAL A 566 3.16 23.56 -2.23
CA VAL A 566 3.55 22.17 -2.44
C VAL A 566 2.29 21.34 -2.68
N MET A 567 2.33 20.44 -3.66
CA MET A 567 1.17 19.64 -4.04
C MET A 567 1.52 18.16 -4.22
N ASN A 568 0.61 17.29 -3.78
CA ASN A 568 0.54 15.89 -4.19
C ASN A 568 -0.64 15.73 -5.15
N TYR A 569 -0.46 15.04 -6.26
CA TYR A 569 -1.51 14.84 -7.25
C TYR A 569 -1.28 13.58 -8.09
N TYR A 570 -2.36 13.09 -8.69
CA TYR A 570 -2.37 12.02 -9.69
C TYR A 570 -2.66 12.58 -11.08
#